data_AF-A0A961PLU8-F1
#
_entry.id   AF-A0A961PLU8-F1
#
_cell.length_a   1.000
_cell.length_b   1.000
_cell.length_c   1.000
_cell.angle_alpha   90.00
_cell.angle_beta   90.00
_cell.angle_gamma   90.00
#
_symmetry.space_group_name_H-M   'P 1'
#
loop_
_entity.id
_entity.type
_entity.pdbx_description
1 polymer ?
#
loop_
_entity_poly.entity_id
_entity_poly.type
_entity_poly.pdbx_seq_one_letter_code
_entity_poly.pdbx_strand_id
1 'polypeptide(L)'
;MTEIDRDRGRYLIGAGLSALLTILAFAAVALGLSRGVALGIIGVTAVAQVIVQLRCFLHIDFSRQKREDLQLILFSLLLLAIMAGGTLWILANLAQRMM
;
A
#
# COMPACT_ATOMS: atom_id res chain seq x y z
N MET A 1 -22.73 24.70 -8.61
CA MET A 1 -22.02 24.76 -7.31
C MET A 1 -22.02 23.38 -6.63
N THR A 2 -21.66 22.28 -7.33
CA THR A 2 -21.84 20.91 -6.76
C THR A 2 -20.84 19.84 -7.24
N GLU A 3 -19.93 20.10 -8.19
CA GLU A 3 -18.93 19.07 -8.59
C GLU A 3 -17.75 18.97 -7.62
N ILE A 4 -17.32 20.09 -7.02
CA ILE A 4 -16.17 20.17 -6.10
C ILE A 4 -16.39 19.34 -4.81
N ASP A 5 -17.62 19.24 -4.31
CA ASP A 5 -17.94 18.48 -3.09
C ASP A 5 -17.88 16.96 -3.30
N ARG A 6 -18.17 16.48 -4.52
CA ARG A 6 -18.14 15.04 -4.83
C ARG A 6 -16.70 14.51 -4.92
N ASP A 7 -15.79 15.31 -5.45
CA ASP A 7 -14.36 14.95 -5.51
C ASP A 7 -13.73 14.99 -4.12
N ARG A 8 -13.99 16.05 -3.33
CA ARG A 8 -13.52 16.13 -1.93
C ARG A 8 -14.00 14.97 -1.06
N GLY A 9 -15.24 14.53 -1.25
CA GLY A 9 -15.79 13.36 -0.55
C GLY A 9 -15.00 12.07 -0.83
N ARG A 10 -14.60 11.81 -2.08
CA ARG A 10 -13.77 10.65 -2.44
C ARG A 10 -12.37 10.74 -1.81
N TYR A 11 -11.76 11.92 -1.82
CA TYR A 11 -10.46 12.15 -1.17
C TYR A 11 -10.53 11.98 0.35
N LEU A 12 -11.57 12.51 0.99
CA LEU A 12 -11.79 12.39 2.43
C LEU A 12 -12.10 10.95 2.86
N ILE A 13 -12.85 10.19 2.05
CA ILE A 13 -13.13 8.78 2.30
C ILE A 13 -11.83 7.95 2.21
N GLY A 14 -11.01 8.17 1.19
CA GLY A 14 -9.75 7.43 1.08
C GLY A 14 -8.72 7.83 2.14
N ALA A 15 -8.69 9.10 2.55
CA ALA A 15 -7.88 9.56 3.69
C ALA A 15 -8.36 8.92 5.00
N GLY A 16 -9.68 8.87 5.24
CA GLY A 16 -10.27 8.20 6.38
C GLY A 16 -9.99 6.69 6.41
N LEU A 17 -10.05 6.04 5.24
CA LEU A 17 -9.79 4.60 5.12
C LEU A 17 -8.30 4.27 5.39
N SER A 18 -7.38 5.11 4.91
CA SER A 18 -5.94 5.00 5.19
C SER A 18 -5.61 5.21 6.67
N ALA A 19 -6.26 6.19 7.32
CA ALA A 19 -6.13 6.41 8.75
C ALA A 19 -6.67 5.22 9.55
N LEU A 20 -7.82 4.66 9.16
CA LEU A 20 -8.42 3.50 9.82
C LEU A 20 -7.53 2.25 9.72
N LEU A 21 -6.97 1.97 8.52
CA LEU A 21 -6.01 0.87 8.34
C LEU A 21 -4.77 1.05 9.22
N THR A 22 -4.24 2.27 9.30
CA THR A 22 -3.07 2.56 10.15
C THR A 22 -3.39 2.29 11.61
N ILE A 23 -4.54 2.77 12.10
CA ILE A 23 -5.00 2.53 13.47
C ILE A 23 -5.16 1.02 13.71
N LEU A 24 -5.72 0.28 12.76
CA LEU A 24 -5.89 -1.17 12.88
C LEU A 24 -4.54 -1.91 13.00
N ALA A 25 -3.55 -1.53 12.17
CA ALA A 25 -2.20 -2.10 12.26
C ALA A 25 -1.54 -1.83 13.62
N PHE A 26 -1.65 -0.59 14.12
CA PHE A 26 -1.10 -0.22 15.43
C PHE A 26 -1.85 -0.89 16.58
N ALA A 27 -3.19 -1.00 16.49
CA ALA A 27 -4.00 -1.68 17.49
C ALA A 27 -3.65 -3.18 17.56
N ALA A 28 -3.42 -3.84 16.43
CA ALA A 28 -3.02 -5.25 16.40
C ALA A 28 -1.70 -5.52 17.13
N VAL A 29 -0.77 -4.56 17.12
CA VAL A 29 0.49 -4.64 17.89
C VAL A 29 0.27 -4.25 19.35
N ALA A 30 -0.47 -3.18 19.61
CA ALA A 30 -0.71 -2.65 20.95
C ALA A 30 -1.51 -3.61 21.85
N LEU A 31 -2.39 -4.43 21.25
CA LEU A 31 -3.17 -5.46 21.96
C LEU A 31 -2.34 -6.68 22.37
N GLY A 32 -1.04 -6.74 22.04
CA GLY A 32 -0.16 -7.81 22.50
C GLY A 32 -0.44 -9.19 21.90
N LEU A 33 -0.99 -9.25 20.68
CA LEU A 33 -1.24 -10.50 19.99
C LEU A 33 0.05 -11.30 19.79
N SER A 34 -0.08 -12.62 19.64
CA SER A 34 1.06 -13.50 19.39
C SER A 34 1.83 -13.04 18.15
N ARG A 35 3.17 -13.15 18.20
CA ARG A 35 4.08 -12.58 17.19
C ARG A 35 3.71 -12.99 15.75
N GLY A 36 3.27 -14.23 15.56
CA GLY A 36 2.84 -14.73 14.25
C GLY A 36 1.53 -14.09 13.75
N VAL A 37 0.54 -13.92 14.63
CA VAL A 37 -0.75 -13.32 14.27
C VAL A 37 -0.60 -11.81 14.02
N ALA A 38 0.19 -11.13 14.85
CA ALA A 38 0.48 -9.71 14.68
C ALA A 38 1.18 -9.43 13.33
N LEU A 39 2.21 -10.22 12.97
CA LEU A 39 2.89 -10.11 11.68
C LEU A 39 1.94 -10.37 10.49
N GLY A 40 1.03 -11.34 10.61
CA GLY A 40 0.02 -11.60 9.59
C GLY A 40 -0.92 -10.40 9.38
N ILE A 41 -1.44 -9.83 10.47
CA ILE A 41 -2.34 -8.66 10.42
C ILE A 41 -1.60 -7.45 9.83
N ILE A 42 -0.37 -7.18 10.27
CA ILE A 42 0.44 -6.08 9.74
C ILE A 42 0.69 -6.28 8.24
N GLY A 43 1.01 -7.50 7.80
CA GLY A 43 1.22 -7.81 6.39
C GLY A 43 -0.01 -7.52 5.54
N VAL A 44 -1.19 -7.99 5.95
CA VAL A 44 -2.45 -7.74 5.24
C VAL A 44 -2.78 -6.25 5.22
N THR A 45 -2.62 -5.59 6.36
CA THR A 45 -2.92 -4.16 6.50
C THR A 45 -1.95 -3.31 5.67
N ALA A 46 -0.69 -3.70 5.58
CA ALA A 46 0.32 -3.03 4.76
C ALA A 46 0.00 -3.13 3.25
N VAL A 47 -0.39 -4.31 2.77
CA VAL A 47 -0.80 -4.49 1.36
C VAL A 47 -2.05 -3.65 1.07
N ALA A 48 -3.05 -3.71 1.95
CA ALA A 48 -4.26 -2.91 1.79
C ALA A 48 -3.96 -1.40 1.81
N GLN A 49 -2.99 -0.97 2.62
CA GLN A 49 -2.56 0.42 2.70
C GLN A 49 -1.92 0.90 1.39
N VAL A 50 -1.06 0.09 0.77
CA VAL A 50 -0.48 0.39 -0.55
C VAL A 50 -1.60 0.58 -1.59
N ILE A 51 -2.62 -0.28 -1.59
CA ILE A 51 -3.76 -0.19 -2.52
C ILE A 51 -4.55 1.12 -2.29
N VAL A 52 -4.83 1.47 -1.02
CA VAL A 52 -5.54 2.70 -0.69
C VAL A 52 -4.74 3.93 -1.12
N GLN A 53 -3.42 3.94 -0.90
CA GLN A 53 -2.55 5.05 -1.30
C GLN A 53 -2.51 5.21 -2.83
N LEU A 54 -2.38 4.10 -3.57
CA LEU A 54 -2.42 4.10 -5.03
C LEU A 54 -3.77 4.58 -5.58
N ARG A 55 -4.89 4.26 -4.91
CA ARG A 55 -6.22 4.71 -5.34
C ARG A 55 -6.52 6.15 -4.95
N CYS A 56 -6.23 6.55 -3.72
CA CYS A 56 -6.64 7.83 -3.17
C CYS A 56 -5.67 8.97 -3.51
N PHE A 57 -4.36 8.72 -3.44
CA PHE A 57 -3.34 9.74 -3.69
C PHE A 57 -2.90 9.77 -5.15
N LEU A 58 -2.65 8.60 -5.75
CA LEU A 58 -2.20 8.52 -7.15
C LEU A 58 -3.37 8.62 -8.15
N HIS A 59 -4.60 8.74 -7.65
CA HIS A 59 -5.83 8.97 -8.43
C HIS A 59 -5.91 8.11 -9.71
N ILE A 60 -5.71 6.80 -9.56
CA ILE A 60 -5.88 5.86 -10.66
C ILE A 60 -7.37 5.85 -11.07
N ASP A 61 -7.68 6.65 -12.09
CA ASP A 61 -8.95 6.61 -12.80
C ASP A 61 -8.91 5.48 -13.82
N PHE A 62 -9.75 4.47 -13.62
CA PHE A 62 -9.99 3.39 -14.58
C PHE A 62 -10.82 3.87 -15.80
N SER A 63 -10.70 5.15 -16.16
CA SER A 63 -11.35 5.68 -17.34
C SER A 63 -10.64 5.15 -18.59
N ARG A 64 -11.43 4.74 -19.58
CA ARG A 64 -10.95 4.05 -20.79
C ARG A 64 -9.91 4.86 -21.58
N GLN A 65 -9.85 6.17 -21.34
CA GLN A 65 -8.93 7.13 -21.97
C GLN A 65 -7.55 7.22 -21.30
N LYS A 66 -7.36 6.72 -20.06
CA LYS A 66 -6.09 6.77 -19.30
C LYS A 66 -5.44 5.40 -19.08
N ARG A 67 -5.68 4.44 -19.99
CA ARG A 67 -5.13 3.08 -19.86
C ARG A 67 -3.60 3.04 -19.98
N GLU A 68 -3.03 3.93 -20.77
CA GLU A 68 -1.57 4.05 -20.96
C GLU A 68 -0.89 4.51 -19.66
N ASP A 69 -1.43 5.52 -18.99
CA ASP A 69 -0.95 5.96 -17.66
C ASP A 69 -1.03 4.84 -16.62
N LEU A 70 -2.13 4.07 -16.62
CA LEU A 70 -2.29 2.94 -15.73
C LEU A 70 -1.25 1.84 -15.99
N GLN A 71 -0.93 1.57 -17.26
CA GLN A 71 0.12 0.62 -17.63
C GLN A 71 1.50 1.08 -17.18
N LEU A 72 1.82 2.37 -17.34
CA LEU A 72 3.07 2.96 -16.86
C LEU A 72 3.21 2.82 -15.34
N ILE A 73 2.17 3.16 -14.58
CA ILE A 73 2.16 3.02 -13.12
C ILE A 73 2.32 1.56 -12.70
N LEU A 74 1.60 0.63 -13.34
CA LEU A 74 1.71 -0.80 -13.03
C LEU A 74 3.12 -1.33 -13.33
N PHE A 75 3.72 -0.88 -14.44
CA PHE A 75 5.09 -1.23 -14.79
C PHE A 75 6.09 -0.68 -13.77
N SER A 76 5.96 0.58 -13.34
CA SER A 76 6.80 1.15 -12.29
C SER A 76 6.65 0.40 -10.96
N LEU A 77 5.43 0.00 -10.58
CA LEU A 77 5.17 -0.78 -9.36
C LEU A 77 5.82 -2.17 -9.44
N LEU A 78 5.74 -2.81 -10.60
CA LEU A 78 6.40 -4.09 -10.85
C LEU A 78 7.93 -3.97 -10.72
N LEU A 79 8.52 -2.94 -11.33
CA LEU A 79 9.96 -2.68 -11.18
C LEU A 79 10.33 -2.44 -9.73
N LEU A 80 9.54 -1.64 -8.99
CA LEU A 80 9.77 -1.39 -7.57
C LEU A 80 9.71 -2.69 -6.75
N ALA A 81 8.75 -3.56 -7.02
CA ALA A 81 8.60 -4.84 -6.33
C ALA A 81 9.80 -5.77 -6.59
N ILE A 82 10.26 -5.86 -7.84
CA ILE A 82 11.44 -6.66 -8.21
C ILE A 82 12.70 -6.08 -7.58
N MET A 83 12.89 -4.75 -7.64
CA MET A 83 14.06 -4.10 -7.06
C MET A 83 14.09 -4.25 -5.54
N ALA A 84 13.02 -3.88 -4.83
CA ALA A 84 12.98 -3.97 -3.38
C ALA A 84 13.05 -5.42 -2.88
N GLY A 85 12.28 -6.33 -3.50
CA GLY A 85 12.30 -7.75 -3.18
C GLY A 85 13.66 -8.39 -3.48
N GLY A 86 14.25 -8.08 -4.64
CA GLY A 86 15.57 -8.54 -5.04
C GLY A 86 16.66 -8.03 -4.11
N THR A 87 16.64 -6.75 -3.73
CA THR A 87 17.57 -6.17 -2.75
C THR A 87 17.45 -6.88 -1.41
N LEU A 88 16.23 -7.06 -0.88
CA LEU A 88 16.01 -7.75 0.38
C LEU A 88 16.53 -9.20 0.34
N TRP A 89 16.27 -9.92 -0.77
CA TRP A 89 16.76 -11.27 -0.99
C TRP A 89 18.29 -11.35 -1.02
N ILE A 90 18.93 -10.47 -1.80
CA ILE A 90 20.39 -10.43 -1.94
C ILE A 90 21.04 -10.12 -0.59
N LEU A 91 20.52 -9.12 0.14
CA LEU A 91 21.04 -8.77 1.46
C LEU A 91 20.86 -9.91 2.46
N ALA A 92 19.71 -10.58 2.47
CA ALA A 92 19.48 -11.73 3.36
C ALA A 92 20.45 -12.87 3.06
N ASN A 93 20.63 -13.22 1.77
CA ASN A 93 21.57 -14.26 1.36
C ASN A 93 23.03 -13.88 1.65
N LEU A 94 23.40 -12.60 1.49
CA LEU A 94 24.74 -12.11 1.82
C LEU A 94 24.98 -12.15 3.34
N ALA A 95 23.99 -11.74 4.15
CA ALA A 95 24.07 -11.81 5.61
C ALA A 95 24.26 -13.26 6.10
N GLN A 96 23.58 -14.23 5.50
CA GLN A 96 23.78 -15.65 5.83
C GLN A 96 25.13 -16.22 5.39
N ARG A 97 25.82 -15.59 4.43
CA ARG A 97 27.13 -16.04 3.93
C ARG A 97 28.31 -15.37 4.63
N MET A 98 28.11 -14.17 5.18
CA MET A 98 29.13 -13.41 5.91
C MET A 98 29.12 -13.67 7.42
N MET A 99 28.04 -14.26 7.95
CA MET A 99 28.01 -14.86 9.29
C MET A 99 28.44 -16.32 9.21
#